data_AF-A0A914RL20-F1
#
_entry.id   AF-A0A914RL20-F1
#
_cell.length_a   1.000
_cell.length_b   1.000
_cell.length_c   1.000
_cell.angle_alpha   90.00
_cell.angle_beta   90.00
_cell.angle_gamma   90.00
#
_symmetry.space_group_name_H-M   'P 1'
#
loop_
_entity.id
_entity.type
_entity.pdbx_description
1 polymer ?
#
loop_
_entity_poly.entity_id
_entity_poly.type
_entity_poly.pdbx_seq_one_letter_code
_entity_poly.pdbx_strand_id
1 'polypeptide(L)'
;MAAEEGYEERLINEEYKIWKKNTPFLYDMVMTHALEWPSLTVQWLPDVQRVEGSDYTTHRLILGTHTSDEQNHLVIAKLLLPTDDAQFDASKYDTEKGEFGGFGSITGKIDVEIKMNHEGEVNRARYMPQNP
;
A
#
# COMPACT_ATOMS: atom_id res chain seq x y z
N MET A 1 14.08 29.66 -0.66
CA MET A 1 12.79 29.14 -0.14
C MET A 1 11.84 28.75 -1.28
N ALA A 2 10.91 29.58 -1.78
CA ALA A 2 9.95 29.13 -2.82
C ALA A 2 10.59 28.65 -4.15
N ALA A 3 11.70 29.26 -4.57
CA ALA A 3 12.44 28.82 -5.77
C ALA A 3 13.24 27.52 -5.56
N GLU A 4 13.62 27.22 -4.32
CA GLU A 4 14.29 25.95 -3.96
C GLU A 4 13.26 24.82 -3.86
N GLU A 5 12.10 25.07 -3.24
CA GLU A 5 10.98 24.12 -3.19
C GLU A 5 10.54 23.68 -4.60
N GLY A 6 10.39 24.63 -5.53
CA GLY A 6 10.05 24.33 -6.91
C GLY A 6 11.13 23.59 -7.71
N TYR A 7 12.40 23.67 -7.29
CA TYR A 7 13.49 22.88 -7.87
C TYR A 7 13.49 21.45 -7.31
N GLU A 8 13.33 21.31 -6.00
CA GLU A 8 13.23 20.00 -5.33
C GLU A 8 12.05 19.18 -5.86
N GLU A 9 10.86 19.78 -6.00
CA GLU A 9 9.69 19.09 -6.54
C GLU A 9 9.91 18.59 -7.98
N ARG A 10 10.63 19.37 -8.80
CA ARG A 10 11.00 18.93 -10.16
C ARG A 10 11.94 17.74 -10.14
N LEU A 11 12.96 17.78 -9.27
CA LEU A 11 13.91 16.68 -9.12
C LEU A 11 13.20 15.40 -8.66
N ILE A 12 12.35 15.49 -7.64
CA ILE A 12 11.55 14.35 -7.13
C ILE A 12 10.70 13.74 -8.25
N ASN A 13 10.04 14.57 -9.05
CA ASN A 13 9.21 14.12 -10.17
C ASN A 13 10.02 13.43 -11.28
N GLU A 14 11.23 13.91 -11.57
CA GLU A 14 12.14 13.29 -12.55
C GLU A 14 12.65 11.93 -12.05
N GLU A 15 13.14 11.87 -10.82
CA GLU A 15 13.61 10.64 -10.18
C GLU A 15 12.50 9.59 -10.09
N TYR A 16 11.29 9.99 -9.68
CA TYR A 16 10.13 9.10 -9.63
C TYR A 16 9.79 8.51 -11.00
N LYS A 17 9.83 9.31 -12.07
CA LYS A 17 9.57 8.82 -13.44
C LYS A 17 10.64 7.83 -13.91
N ILE A 18 11.91 8.07 -13.57
CA ILE A 18 13.01 7.15 -13.90
C ILE A 18 12.84 5.84 -13.11
N TRP A 19 12.59 5.94 -11.81
CA TRP A 19 12.31 4.77 -10.96
C TRP A 19 11.13 3.97 -11.50
N LYS A 20 10.00 4.62 -11.82
CA LYS A 20 8.79 3.94 -12.34
C LYS A 20 9.07 3.18 -13.63
N LYS A 21 9.87 3.73 -14.55
CA LYS A 21 10.28 3.03 -15.79
C LYS A 21 11.13 1.78 -15.51
N ASN A 22 11.85 1.76 -14.40
CA ASN A 22 12.76 0.68 -14.04
C ASN A 22 12.13 -0.36 -13.10
N THR A 23 10.95 -0.12 -12.52
CA THR A 23 10.29 -1.08 -11.61
C THR A 23 10.14 -2.50 -12.17
N PRO A 24 9.88 -2.73 -13.48
CA PRO A 24 9.88 -4.07 -14.07
C PRO A 24 11.15 -4.90 -13.88
N PHE A 25 12.28 -4.22 -13.74
CA PHE A 25 13.59 -4.86 -13.65
C PHE A 25 14.08 -4.93 -12.20
N LEU A 26 13.46 -4.16 -11.29
CA LEU A 26 13.91 -3.97 -9.92
C LEU A 26 13.11 -4.78 -8.91
N TYR A 27 11.83 -5.07 -9.18
CA TYR A 27 10.93 -5.70 -8.22
C TYR A 27 10.09 -6.78 -8.87
N ASP A 28 9.91 -7.89 -8.16
CA ASP A 28 8.93 -8.92 -8.52
C ASP A 28 7.48 -8.41 -8.31
N MET A 29 7.29 -7.45 -7.40
CA MET A 29 5.98 -6.87 -7.08
C MET A 29 6.11 -5.42 -6.60
N VAL A 30 5.23 -4.56 -7.11
CA VAL A 30 5.01 -3.20 -6.61
C VAL A 30 3.51 -2.98 -6.50
N MET A 31 3.05 -2.56 -5.32
CA MET A 31 1.67 -2.14 -5.07
C MET A 31 1.66 -0.70 -4.59
N THR A 32 1.01 0.17 -5.36
CA THR A 32 0.86 1.58 -5.01
C THR A 32 -0.62 1.86 -4.73
N HIS A 33 -0.89 2.42 -3.55
CA HIS A 33 -2.25 2.77 -3.14
C HIS A 33 -2.24 4.16 -2.49
N ALA A 34 -3.07 5.06 -3.02
CA ALA A 34 -3.29 6.37 -2.43
C ALA A 34 -4.34 6.25 -1.32
N LEU A 35 -3.91 6.40 -0.06
CA LEU A 35 -4.82 6.45 1.08
C LEU A 35 -5.60 7.78 1.09
N GLU A 36 -6.81 7.75 1.67
CA GLU A 36 -7.63 8.95 1.89
C GLU A 36 -6.90 9.99 2.74
N TRP A 37 -6.28 9.53 3.83
CA TRP A 37 -5.50 10.34 4.75
C TRP A 37 -4.12 9.71 4.96
N PRO A 38 -3.07 10.54 5.17
CA PRO A 38 -1.73 10.02 5.43
C PRO A 38 -1.72 9.22 6.73
N SER A 39 -0.89 8.18 6.75
CA SER A 39 -0.65 7.38 7.95
C SER A 39 0.76 7.62 8.49
N LEU A 40 0.86 7.95 9.77
CA LEU A 40 2.14 8.06 10.50
C LEU A 40 2.64 6.69 11.01
N THR A 41 1.85 5.63 10.81
CA THR A 41 2.18 4.29 11.29
C THR A 41 1.83 3.21 10.27
N VAL A 42 2.64 2.16 10.25
CA VAL A 42 2.34 0.94 9.48
C VAL A 42 2.88 -0.25 10.24
N GLN A 43 2.08 -1.30 10.38
CA GLN A 43 2.52 -2.58 10.90
C GLN A 43 1.68 -3.72 10.33
N TRP A 44 2.32 -4.79 9.87
CA TRP A 44 1.63 -6.03 9.54
C TRP A 44 1.03 -6.67 10.79
N LEU A 45 -0.22 -7.11 10.69
CA LEU A 45 -0.75 -8.11 11.61
C LEU A 45 -0.18 -9.48 11.22
N PRO A 46 0.06 -10.37 12.20
CA PRO A 46 0.74 -11.64 11.94
C PRO A 46 -0.17 -12.69 11.28
N ASP A 47 -1.48 -12.47 11.24
CA ASP A 47 -2.40 -13.42 10.63
C ASP A 47 -2.40 -13.33 9.11
N VAL A 48 -2.30 -14.49 8.48
CA VAL A 48 -2.36 -14.65 7.04
C VAL A 48 -3.41 -15.70 6.72
N GLN A 49 -4.45 -15.31 5.99
CA GLN A 49 -5.48 -16.26 5.55
C GLN A 49 -5.12 -16.76 4.16
N ARG A 50 -4.95 -18.08 4.04
CA ARG A 50 -4.69 -18.77 2.77
C ARG A 50 -5.90 -19.64 2.44
N VAL A 51 -6.45 -19.47 1.26
CA VAL A 51 -7.52 -20.32 0.74
C VAL A 51 -6.89 -21.32 -0.22
N GLU A 52 -7.12 -22.62 -0.01
CA GLU A 52 -6.56 -23.66 -0.86
C GLU A 52 -7.01 -23.47 -2.32
N GLY A 53 -6.06 -23.51 -3.25
CA GLY A 53 -6.30 -23.27 -4.68
C GLY A 53 -6.48 -21.80 -5.07
N SER A 54 -6.36 -20.86 -4.13
CA SER A 54 -6.33 -19.43 -4.44
C SER A 54 -4.93 -18.98 -4.84
N ASP A 55 -4.86 -18.06 -5.78
CA ASP A 55 -3.64 -17.39 -6.27
C ASP A 55 -3.22 -16.19 -5.40
N TYR A 56 -3.85 -16.02 -4.25
CA TYR A 56 -3.56 -14.93 -3.32
C TYR A 56 -3.73 -15.37 -1.86
N THR A 57 -3.09 -14.59 -0.99
CA THR A 57 -3.21 -14.65 0.46
C THR A 57 -3.78 -13.33 0.95
N THR A 58 -4.66 -13.41 1.95
CA THR A 58 -5.18 -12.22 2.61
C THR A 58 -4.26 -11.87 3.77
N HIS A 59 -3.80 -10.62 3.79
CA HIS A 59 -3.01 -10.03 4.87
C HIS A 59 -3.72 -8.80 5.41
N ARG A 60 -3.30 -8.37 6.61
CA ARG A 60 -3.83 -7.17 7.25
C ARG A 60 -2.72 -6.24 7.76
N LEU A 61 -2.99 -4.95 7.70
CA LEU A 61 -2.11 -3.87 8.16
C LEU A 61 -2.83 -3.01 9.20
N ILE A 62 -2.11 -2.61 10.23
CA ILE A 62 -2.48 -1.51 11.12
C ILE A 62 -1.99 -0.21 10.48
N LEU A 63 -2.92 0.70 10.25
CA LEU A 63 -2.69 2.06 9.77
C LEU A 63 -3.35 3.06 10.71
N GLY A 64 -2.95 4.32 10.58
CA GLY A 64 -3.54 5.45 11.26
C GLY A 64 -3.98 6.52 10.26
N THR A 65 -4.79 7.45 10.72
CA THR A 65 -5.00 8.71 9.99
C THR A 65 -4.28 9.85 10.69
N HIS A 66 -3.88 10.84 9.90
CA HIS A 66 -3.43 12.14 10.35
C HIS A 66 -4.19 13.21 9.56
N THR A 67 -5.22 13.74 10.19
CA THR A 67 -6.11 14.78 9.66
C THR A 67 -5.99 16.04 10.52
N SER A 68 -6.34 17.21 9.96
CA SER A 68 -6.37 18.47 10.72
C SER A 68 -7.67 18.65 11.51
N ASP A 69 -8.82 18.64 10.83
CA ASP A 69 -10.12 19.00 11.42
C ASP A 69 -11.17 17.88 11.31
N GLU A 70 -10.78 16.69 10.85
CA GLU A 70 -11.66 15.52 10.73
C GLU A 70 -11.40 14.51 11.84
N GLN A 71 -12.40 13.65 12.12
CA GLN A 71 -12.24 12.55 13.06
C GLN A 71 -11.07 11.65 12.61
N ASN A 72 -10.07 11.47 13.47
CA ASN A 72 -8.99 10.53 13.24
C ASN A 72 -9.41 9.10 13.58
N HIS A 73 -8.76 8.13 12.95
CA HIS A 73 -9.10 6.73 13.10
C HIS A 73 -7.86 5.83 13.18
N LEU A 74 -7.97 4.81 14.02
CA LEU A 74 -7.15 3.60 13.91
C LEU A 74 -7.81 2.69 12.87
N VAL A 75 -7.03 2.25 11.89
CA VAL A 75 -7.52 1.54 10.71
C VAL A 75 -6.86 0.17 10.63
N ILE A 76 -7.66 -0.89 10.47
CA ILE A 76 -7.17 -2.18 10.00
C ILE A 76 -7.52 -2.30 8.52
N ALA A 77 -6.50 -2.34 7.68
CA ALA A 77 -6.64 -2.50 6.26
C ALA A 77 -6.37 -3.95 5.86
N LYS A 78 -7.17 -4.47 4.94
CA LYS A 78 -7.03 -5.77 4.32
C LYS A 78 -6.43 -5.61 2.95
N LEU A 79 -5.50 -6.50 2.60
CA LEU A 79 -4.89 -6.53 1.28
C LEU A 79 -4.71 -7.97 0.79
N LEU A 80 -4.68 -8.12 -0.53
CA LEU A 80 -4.47 -9.39 -1.20
C LEU A 80 -3.08 -9.39 -1.83
N LEU A 81 -2.22 -10.29 -1.35
CA LEU A 81 -0.90 -10.52 -1.91
C LEU A 81 -0.91 -11.80 -2.74
N PRO A 82 -0.36 -11.82 -3.96
CA PRO A 82 -0.27 -13.05 -4.74
C PRO A 82 0.58 -14.09 -4.00
N THR A 83 0.25 -15.36 -4.20
CA THR A 83 1.04 -16.48 -3.71
C THR A 83 2.28 -16.72 -4.57
N ASP A 84 3.26 -17.47 -4.06
CA ASP A 84 4.50 -17.78 -4.79
C ASP A 84 4.24 -18.62 -6.07
N ASP A 85 3.12 -19.36 -6.11
CA ASP A 85 2.67 -20.15 -7.25
C ASP A 85 1.76 -19.39 -8.21
N ALA A 86 1.44 -18.12 -7.92
CA ALA A 86 0.69 -17.27 -8.83
C ALA A 86 1.49 -17.01 -10.12
N GLN A 87 0.91 -17.38 -11.26
CA GLN A 87 1.63 -17.32 -12.55
C GLN A 87 1.74 -15.89 -13.09
N PHE A 88 2.89 -15.25 -13.05
CA PHE A 88 3.02 -13.90 -13.63
C PHE A 88 2.58 -13.81 -15.12
N ASP A 89 1.55 -13.00 -15.41
CA ASP A 89 1.04 -12.76 -16.77
C ASP A 89 1.55 -11.41 -17.31
N ALA A 90 2.65 -11.47 -18.06
CA ALA A 90 3.29 -10.31 -18.68
C ALA A 90 2.39 -9.55 -19.67
N SER A 91 1.32 -10.17 -20.18
CA SER A 91 0.39 -9.53 -21.12
C SER A 91 -0.51 -8.48 -20.47
N LYS A 92 -0.60 -8.47 -19.14
CA LYS A 92 -1.38 -7.49 -18.37
C LYS A 92 -0.60 -6.20 -18.05
N TYR A 93 0.60 -6.03 -18.61
CA TYR A 93 1.34 -4.78 -18.50
C TYR A 93 0.62 -3.65 -19.24
N ASP A 94 0.09 -2.69 -18.47
CA ASP A 94 -0.48 -1.46 -19.00
C ASP A 94 0.68 -0.57 -19.48
N THR A 95 0.90 -0.60 -20.78
CA THR A 95 1.97 0.12 -21.46
C THR A 95 1.74 1.64 -21.43
N GLU A 96 0.49 2.10 -21.29
CA GLU A 96 0.15 3.52 -21.22
C GLU A 96 0.39 4.09 -19.82
N LYS A 97 0.15 3.30 -18.77
CA LYS A 97 0.41 3.71 -17.37
C LYS A 97 1.82 3.35 -16.87
N GLY A 98 2.56 2.52 -17.61
CA GLY A 98 3.85 1.97 -17.18
C GLY A 98 3.69 1.14 -15.91
N GLU A 99 2.57 0.42 -15.81
CA GLU A 99 2.19 -0.37 -14.65
C GLU A 99 2.03 -1.81 -15.10
N PHE A 100 2.54 -2.76 -14.34
CA PHE A 100 1.97 -4.10 -14.42
C PHE A 100 0.55 -3.99 -13.89
N GLY A 101 -0.44 -4.18 -14.76
CA GLY A 101 -1.76 -4.59 -14.31
C GLY A 101 -1.57 -5.94 -13.66
N GLY A 102 -1.22 -5.91 -12.37
CA GLY A 102 -0.98 -7.08 -11.56
C GLY A 102 -2.11 -8.08 -11.76
N PHE A 103 -1.73 -9.33 -11.82
CA PHE A 103 -2.54 -10.54 -11.71
C PHE A 103 -4.06 -10.35 -11.51
N GLY A 104 -4.77 -9.98 -12.58
CA GLY A 104 -6.23 -9.82 -12.51
C GLY A 104 -6.63 -8.57 -11.72
N SER A 105 -7.81 -8.04 -12.02
CA SER A 105 -8.38 -6.78 -11.53
C SER A 105 -8.52 -6.64 -9.98
N ILE A 106 -7.95 -7.55 -9.17
CA ILE A 106 -8.15 -7.70 -7.73
C ILE A 106 -6.83 -7.67 -6.92
N THR A 107 -5.66 -7.97 -7.51
CA THR A 107 -4.38 -7.85 -6.77
C THR A 107 -3.95 -6.39 -6.68
N GLY A 108 -3.66 -5.91 -5.47
CA GLY A 108 -3.31 -4.49 -5.26
C GLY A 108 -4.31 -3.69 -4.43
N LYS A 109 -5.54 -4.19 -4.25
CA LYS A 109 -6.57 -3.45 -3.54
C LYS A 109 -6.34 -3.52 -2.04
N ILE A 110 -6.05 -2.37 -1.44
CA ILE A 110 -6.09 -2.16 -0.01
C ILE A 110 -7.50 -1.71 0.33
N ASP A 111 -8.21 -2.49 1.13
CA ASP A 111 -9.57 -2.21 1.59
C ASP A 111 -9.56 -1.93 3.09
N VAL A 112 -10.31 -0.93 3.54
CA VAL A 112 -10.49 -0.68 4.96
C VAL A 112 -11.47 -1.72 5.53
N GLU A 113 -10.97 -2.58 6.42
CA GLU A 113 -11.77 -3.63 7.07
C GLU A 113 -12.40 -3.11 8.36
N ILE A 114 -11.60 -2.43 9.19
CA ILE A 114 -12.02 -1.89 10.49
C ILE A 114 -11.57 -0.43 10.59
N LYS A 115 -12.45 0.42 11.09
CA LYS A 115 -12.20 1.83 11.35
C LYS A 115 -12.70 2.18 12.74
N MET A 116 -11.80 2.58 13.63
CA MET A 116 -12.10 2.89 15.03
C MET A 116 -11.78 4.35 15.29
N ASN A 117 -12.70 5.10 15.92
CA ASN A 117 -12.46 6.49 16.28
C ASN A 117 -11.25 6.59 17.23
N HIS A 118 -10.38 7.56 16.96
CA HIS A 118 -9.20 7.84 17.76
C HIS A 118 -9.14 9.34 18.09
N GLU A 119 -8.82 9.67 19.33
CA GLU A 119 -8.63 11.06 19.75
C GLU A 119 -7.28 11.57 19.24
N GLY A 120 -7.30 12.56 18.34
CA GLY A 120 -6.11 13.04 17.65
C GLY A 120 -5.52 12.03 16.66
N GLU A 121 -4.43 12.41 16.00
CA GLU A 121 -3.75 11.59 15.01
C GLU A 121 -3.05 10.37 15.62
N VAL A 122 -3.03 9.27 14.87
CA VAL A 122 -2.39 8.03 15.31
C VAL A 122 -0.90 8.09 15.01
N ASN A 123 -0.14 8.64 15.95
CA ASN A 123 1.32 8.76 15.83
C ASN A 123 2.05 7.40 15.75
N ARG A 124 1.56 6.40 16.48
CA ARG A 124 2.09 5.03 16.45
C ARG A 124 1.06 4.03 16.96
N ALA A 125 0.82 2.95 16.20
CA ALA A 125 -0.02 1.84 16.63
C ALA A 125 0.76 0.52 16.57
N ARG A 126 0.68 -0.30 17.61
CA ARG A 126 1.34 -1.61 17.66
C ARG A 126 0.44 -2.66 18.28
N TYR A 127 0.35 -3.83 17.65
CA TYR A 127 -0.33 -4.98 18.27
C TYR A 127 0.50 -5.54 19.44
N MET A 128 -0.17 -6.22 20.36
CA MET A 128 0.46 -6.96 21.45
C MET A 128 0.82 -8.38 20.97
N PRO A 129 2.10 -8.79 20.90
CA PRO A 129 2.47 -10.07 20.28
C PRO A 129 1.91 -11.33 20.95
N GLN A 130 1.59 -11.26 22.24
CA GLN A 130 1.00 -12.37 22.99
C GLN A 130 -0.47 -12.61 22.65
N ASN A 131 -1.15 -11.59 22.14
CA ASN A 131 -2.55 -11.63 21.71
C ASN A 131 -2.74 -10.62 20.57
N PRO A 132 -2.27 -10.96 19.36
CA PRO A 132 -2.21 -10.05 18.23
C PRO A 132 -3.58 -9.70 17.65
#